data_AF-A0A803TR98-F1
#
_entry.id   AF-A0A803TR98-F1
#
_cell.length_a   1.000
_cell.length_b   1.000
_cell.length_c   1.000
_cell.angle_alpha   90.00
_cell.angle_beta   90.00
_cell.angle_gamma   90.00
#
_symmetry.space_group_name_H-M   'P 1'
#
loop_
_entity.id
_entity.type
_entity.pdbx_description
1 polymer ?
#
loop_
_entity_poly.entity_id
_entity_poly.type
_entity_poly.pdbx_seq_one_letter_code
_entity_poly.pdbx_strand_id
1 'polypeptide(L)'
;AVFISNIYAYFWNRNGNIFPSGYYKRTPDYSLIREWKRTGCFAVPMVHSTFLIDLRKEASDKLMFYPPHQDYTWTFDDIIVFAFSSRQADIQMYICNREHYGYLPVPLKAQQTLEDDTENIVHVLIEAMIDHPPIEGSEYITVPQKHPDKMGFEEIFLINLKRRKDRRDRMLQTLHEQEIAVKIVEAVDGKTLNTSQLKALNIDMLPGYQDPYSSRVLTRGEIGCFLSHYYIWKEVMCMPTCLDFYQDGKILSAKVQPG
;
A
#
# COMPACT_ATOMS: atom_id res chain seq x y z
N ALA A 1 29.42 7.32 -2.34
CA ALA A 1 28.38 6.62 -1.57
C ALA A 1 27.15 6.50 -2.46
N VAL A 2 26.46 5.36 -2.43
CA VAL A 2 25.23 5.16 -3.20
C VAL A 2 24.12 5.39 -2.20
N PHE A 3 23.37 6.48 -2.32
CA PHE A 3 22.28 6.74 -1.40
C PHE A 3 20.98 6.28 -2.05
N ILE A 4 20.28 5.42 -1.34
CA ILE A 4 19.05 4.80 -1.80
C ILE A 4 17.96 5.39 -0.92
N SER A 5 17.03 6.13 -1.50
CA SER A 5 15.81 6.50 -0.79
C SER A 5 14.59 5.94 -1.49
N ASN A 6 13.51 5.85 -0.74
CA ASN A 6 12.18 5.66 -1.29
C ASN A 6 11.30 6.92 -1.29
N ILE A 7 10.10 6.79 -1.86
CA ILE A 7 9.21 7.75 -2.58
C ILE A 7 8.73 9.01 -1.82
N TYR A 8 9.41 9.48 -0.78
CA TYR A 8 9.22 10.83 -0.23
C TYR A 8 10.52 11.63 -0.16
N ALA A 9 11.45 11.29 -1.03
CA ALA A 9 12.77 11.85 -0.92
C ALA A 9 12.89 13.20 -1.63
N TYR A 10 12.98 14.24 -0.81
CA TYR A 10 13.26 15.61 -1.22
C TYR A 10 14.71 15.71 -1.70
N PHE A 11 14.96 15.27 -2.93
CA PHE A 11 16.27 15.41 -3.55
C PHE A 11 16.45 16.76 -4.19
N TRP A 12 17.65 17.30 -4.05
CA TRP A 12 18.03 18.53 -4.75
C TRP A 12 18.92 18.15 -5.95
N ASN A 13 18.89 18.93 -7.02
CA ASN A 13 19.84 18.75 -8.12
C ASN A 13 21.03 19.70 -7.88
N ARG A 14 22.22 19.31 -8.32
CA ARG A 14 23.47 20.11 -8.29
C ARG A 14 23.30 21.54 -8.84
N ASN A 15 22.31 21.77 -9.72
CA ASN A 15 22.05 23.07 -10.36
C ASN A 15 20.97 23.91 -9.66
N GLY A 16 20.41 23.46 -8.53
CA GLY A 16 19.41 24.19 -7.76
C GLY A 16 20.06 25.09 -6.72
N ASN A 17 19.89 26.41 -6.86
CA ASN A 17 20.28 27.37 -5.81
C ASN A 17 19.66 26.96 -4.47
N ILE A 18 20.51 26.54 -3.52
CA ILE A 18 20.16 26.48 -2.10
C ILE A 18 19.84 27.93 -1.69
N PHE A 19 18.73 28.18 -1.00
CA PHE A 19 18.49 29.52 -0.45
C PHE A 19 19.65 29.93 0.48
N PRO A 20 19.89 31.23 0.73
CA PRO A 20 20.86 31.68 1.74
C PRO A 20 20.64 31.05 3.12
N SER A 21 19.42 30.55 3.38
CA SER A 21 18.98 29.87 4.58
C SER A 21 19.17 28.34 4.58
N GLY A 22 19.69 27.72 3.52
CA GLY A 22 19.90 26.26 3.45
C GLY A 22 18.70 25.45 2.90
N TYR A 23 17.57 26.10 2.60
CA TYR A 23 16.31 25.40 2.28
C TYR A 23 16.14 25.04 0.78
N TYR A 24 15.19 24.12 0.57
CA TYR A 24 14.85 23.40 -0.66
C TYR A 24 14.41 24.25 -1.87
N LYS A 25 14.86 23.88 -3.07
CA LYS A 25 14.33 24.37 -4.36
C LYS A 25 14.05 23.20 -5.31
N ARG A 26 12.80 23.06 -5.76
CA ARG A 26 12.40 22.04 -6.76
C ARG A 26 13.07 22.30 -8.10
N THR A 27 13.64 21.25 -8.70
CA THR A 27 14.09 21.29 -10.10
C THR A 27 13.10 20.55 -11.01
N PRO A 28 12.98 20.92 -12.30
CA PRO A 28 12.10 20.23 -13.25
C PRO A 28 12.35 18.71 -13.34
N ASP A 29 13.61 18.29 -13.18
CA ASP A 29 14.00 16.87 -13.19
C ASP A 29 13.44 16.06 -12.01
N TYR A 30 13.00 16.71 -10.93
CA TYR A 30 12.57 16.04 -9.71
C TYR A 30 11.40 15.08 -9.97
N SER A 31 10.34 15.55 -10.63
CA SER A 31 9.16 14.72 -10.91
C SER A 31 9.50 13.57 -11.85
N LEU A 32 10.42 13.76 -12.79
CA LEU A 32 10.84 12.72 -13.73
C LEU A 32 11.61 11.60 -13.03
N ILE A 33 12.48 11.94 -12.08
CA ILE A 33 13.23 10.97 -11.27
C ILE A 33 12.29 10.26 -10.28
N ARG A 34 11.43 11.03 -9.61
CA ARG A 34 10.48 10.50 -8.61
C ARG A 34 9.44 9.55 -9.21
N GLU A 35 8.99 9.80 -10.44
CA GLU A 35 7.96 8.99 -11.10
C GLU A 35 8.56 7.92 -12.02
N TRP A 36 9.84 7.57 -11.84
CA TRP A 36 10.58 6.59 -12.66
C TRP A 36 10.55 6.85 -14.18
N LYS A 37 10.18 8.06 -14.62
CA LYS A 37 10.25 8.48 -16.03
C LYS A 37 11.69 8.61 -16.51
N ARG A 38 12.61 8.92 -15.58
CA ARG A 38 14.06 8.94 -15.82
C ARG A 38 14.74 8.09 -14.76
N THR A 39 15.30 6.95 -15.18
CA THR A 39 15.99 6.00 -14.31
C THR A 39 17.50 6.20 -14.37
N GLY A 40 18.17 6.02 -13.23
CA GLY A 40 19.62 6.21 -13.14
C GLY A 40 20.10 6.44 -11.71
N CYS A 41 21.32 6.96 -11.61
CA CYS A 41 21.85 7.48 -10.37
C CYS A 41 22.21 8.95 -10.59
N PHE A 42 21.67 9.83 -9.75
CA PHE A 42 21.72 11.27 -9.93
C PHE A 42 22.44 11.90 -8.75
N ALA A 43 23.40 12.77 -9.04
CA ALA A 43 24.08 13.55 -8.01
C ALA A 43 23.09 14.53 -7.39
N VAL A 44 22.96 14.47 -6.07
CA VAL A 44 22.06 15.29 -5.26
C VAL A 44 22.88 15.89 -4.12
N PRO A 45 22.63 17.11 -3.67
CA PRO A 45 23.37 17.71 -2.56
C PRO A 45 22.85 17.25 -1.19
N MET A 46 21.69 16.59 -1.12
CA MET A 46 21.13 16.05 0.12
C MET A 46 20.27 14.81 -0.15
N VAL A 47 20.37 13.82 0.73
CA VAL A 47 19.51 12.62 0.80
C VAL A 47 18.97 12.53 2.23
N HIS A 48 17.80 11.92 2.42
CA HIS A 48 17.21 11.71 3.75
C HIS A 48 16.64 10.28 3.89
N SER A 49 16.28 9.91 5.12
CA SER A 49 15.76 8.61 5.59
C SER A 49 16.73 7.43 5.52
N THR A 50 17.24 7.07 4.35
CA THR A 50 18.02 5.84 4.16
C THR A 50 19.30 6.12 3.40
N PHE A 51 20.41 5.61 3.92
CA PHE A 51 21.75 5.85 3.39
C PHE A 51 22.49 4.53 3.27
N LEU A 52 23.25 4.36 2.19
CA LEU A 52 24.21 3.28 2.06
C LEU A 52 25.61 3.90 1.90
N ILE A 53 26.41 3.74 2.95
CA ILE A 53 27.74 4.37 3.10
C ILE A 53 28.80 3.28 3.05
N ASP A 54 29.84 3.50 2.24
CA ASP A 54 30.97 2.59 2.13
C ASP A 54 32.02 2.93 3.20
N LEU A 55 31.93 2.26 4.36
CA LEU A 55 32.80 2.49 5.52
C LEU A 55 34.27 2.09 5.29
N ARG A 56 34.61 1.50 4.13
CA ARG A 56 36.00 1.15 3.80
C ARG A 56 36.81 2.35 3.31
N LYS A 57 36.17 3.49 3.08
CA LYS A 57 36.82 4.71 2.59
C LYS A 57 37.14 5.62 3.76
N GLU A 58 38.39 6.09 3.87
CA GLU A 58 38.81 7.04 4.91
C GLU A 58 37.97 8.33 4.96
N ALA A 59 37.44 8.76 3.80
CA ALA A 59 36.55 9.92 3.75
C ALA A 59 35.26 9.71 4.58
N SER A 60 34.80 8.48 4.72
CA SER A 60 33.60 8.15 5.51
C SER A 60 33.77 8.38 7.00
N ASP A 61 34.99 8.34 7.53
CA ASP A 61 35.28 8.65 8.94
C ASP A 61 35.04 10.13 9.27
N LYS A 62 34.97 10.99 8.24
CA LYS A 62 34.69 12.43 8.37
C LYS A 62 33.19 12.76 8.37
N LEU A 63 32.33 11.78 8.10
CA LEU A 63 30.89 11.97 8.10
C LEU A 63 30.37 12.05 9.54
N MET A 64 29.68 13.14 9.88
CA MET A 64 29.19 13.41 11.22
C MET A 64 27.80 14.03 11.19
N PHE A 65 26.92 13.51 12.05
CA PHE A 65 25.61 14.10 12.35
C PHE A 65 25.70 15.09 13.52
N TYR A 66 26.56 14.81 14.50
CA TYR A 66 26.74 15.61 15.69
C TYR A 66 28.15 15.42 16.28
N PRO A 67 28.78 16.47 16.85
CA PRO A 67 28.36 17.87 16.82
C PRO A 67 28.38 18.43 15.39
N PRO A 68 27.66 19.52 15.08
CA PRO A 68 27.79 20.19 13.78
C PRO A 68 29.22 20.62 13.51
N HIS A 69 29.59 20.69 12.23
CA HIS A 69 30.87 21.25 11.80
C HIS A 69 31.02 22.69 12.31
N GLN A 70 32.24 23.12 12.63
CA GLN A 70 32.52 24.46 13.20
C GLN A 70 32.03 25.61 12.31
N ASP A 71 32.09 25.41 10.99
CA ASP A 71 31.63 26.37 9.98
C ASP A 71 30.11 26.33 9.71
N TYR A 72 29.35 25.47 10.40
CA TYR A 72 27.92 25.35 10.21
C TYR A 72 27.19 26.54 10.85
N THR A 73 26.53 27.36 10.02
CA THR A 73 25.88 28.61 10.43
C THR A 73 24.37 28.62 10.19
N TRP A 74 23.82 27.52 9.69
CA TRP A 74 22.39 27.38 9.37
C TRP A 74 21.59 26.89 10.58
N THR A 75 20.27 26.77 10.41
CA THR A 75 19.38 26.17 11.40
C THR A 75 19.79 24.73 11.70
N PHE A 76 19.71 24.31 12.96
CA PHE A 76 20.05 22.94 13.33
C PHE A 76 18.96 21.99 12.82
N ASP A 77 19.32 21.21 11.81
CA ASP A 77 18.52 20.17 11.17
C ASP A 77 19.52 19.04 10.85
N ASP A 78 19.26 17.84 11.34
CA ASP A 78 20.19 16.71 11.26
C ASP A 78 20.47 16.28 9.82
N ILE A 79 19.48 16.38 8.94
CA ILE A 79 19.61 16.09 7.51
C ILE A 79 20.53 17.12 6.85
N ILE A 80 20.31 18.42 7.14
CA ILE A 80 21.13 19.50 6.56
C ILE A 80 22.56 19.46 7.12
N VAL A 81 22.73 19.20 8.42
CA VAL A 81 24.04 19.05 9.06
C VAL A 81 24.82 17.91 8.43
N PHE A 82 24.19 16.75 8.21
CA PHE A 82 24.83 15.61 7.59
C PHE A 82 25.21 15.87 6.12
N ALA A 83 24.34 16.54 5.37
CA ALA A 83 24.63 16.96 4.00
C ALA A 83 25.82 17.95 3.94
N PHE A 84 25.86 18.90 4.87
CA PHE A 84 26.97 19.83 5.00
C PHE A 84 28.28 19.11 5.35
N SER A 85 28.27 18.22 6.35
CA SER A 85 29.42 17.40 6.73
C SER A 85 29.95 16.59 5.53
N SER A 86 29.04 15.94 4.78
CA SER A 86 29.41 15.18 3.58
C SER A 86 30.09 16.06 2.54
N ARG A 87 29.57 17.28 2.33
CA ARG A 87 30.17 18.24 1.41
C ARG A 87 31.56 18.72 1.86
N GLN A 88 31.75 18.99 3.16
CA GLN A 88 33.06 19.37 3.71
C GLN A 88 34.08 18.23 3.62
N ALA A 89 33.61 16.99 3.68
CA ALA A 89 34.42 15.79 3.47
C ALA A 89 34.69 15.47 1.97
N ASP A 90 34.24 16.32 1.04
CA ASP A 90 34.30 16.11 -0.41
C ASP A 90 33.57 14.83 -0.88
N ILE A 91 32.48 14.47 -0.19
CA ILE A 91 31.65 13.32 -0.50
C ILE A 91 30.37 13.78 -1.20
N GLN A 92 30.26 13.43 -2.48
CA GLN A 92 29.03 13.65 -3.26
C GLN A 92 27.95 12.62 -2.90
N MET A 93 26.74 13.13 -2.61
CA MET A 93 25.54 12.31 -2.48
C MET A 93 24.89 11.99 -3.82
N TYR A 94 24.24 10.82 -3.90
CA TYR A 94 23.61 10.31 -5.12
C TYR A 94 22.32 9.59 -4.76
N ILE A 95 21.21 9.91 -5.42
CA ILE A 95 20.01 9.05 -5.41
C ILE A 95 20.09 8.06 -6.57
N CYS A 96 19.82 6.78 -6.32
CA CYS A 96 19.57 5.80 -7.38
C CYS A 96 18.11 5.33 -7.37
N ASN A 97 17.47 5.30 -8.54
CA ASN A 97 16.09 4.81 -8.75
C ASN A 97 16.05 3.72 -9.86
N ARG A 98 17.14 2.98 -10.04
CA ARG A 98 17.22 1.91 -11.05
C ARG A 98 16.27 0.75 -10.75
N GLU A 99 15.99 0.53 -9.47
CA GLU A 99 15.10 -0.51 -8.95
C GLU A 99 14.16 0.11 -7.90
N HIS A 100 13.13 -0.63 -7.53
CA HIS A 100 12.24 -0.27 -6.42
C HIS A 100 12.85 -0.80 -5.11
N TYR A 101 13.50 0.10 -4.36
CA TYR A 101 14.28 -0.31 -3.19
C TYR A 101 13.48 -0.42 -1.87
N GLY A 102 12.17 -0.15 -1.87
CA GLY A 102 11.36 -0.13 -0.64
C GLY A 102 10.14 0.78 -0.74
N TYR A 103 9.70 1.29 0.41
CA TYR A 103 8.60 2.25 0.56
C TYR A 103 8.90 3.17 1.74
N LEU A 104 8.34 4.38 1.75
CA LEU A 104 8.45 5.31 2.88
C LEU A 104 7.06 5.85 3.22
N PRO A 105 6.60 5.78 4.48
CA PRO A 105 5.32 6.34 4.86
C PRO A 105 5.31 7.87 4.73
N VAL A 106 4.11 8.41 4.55
CA VAL A 106 3.92 9.86 4.55
C VAL A 106 4.12 10.37 5.97
N PRO A 107 4.97 11.39 6.21
CA PRO A 107 5.14 11.96 7.53
C PRO A 107 3.82 12.49 8.09
N LEU A 108 3.59 12.24 9.38
CA LEU A 108 2.44 12.75 10.10
C LEU A 108 2.40 14.29 10.10
N LYS A 109 1.19 14.83 10.07
CA LYS A 109 0.93 16.23 10.39
C LYS A 109 0.98 16.43 11.91
N ALA A 110 1.21 17.66 12.34
CA ALA A 110 1.32 18.01 13.77
C ALA A 110 0.07 17.66 14.62
N GLN A 111 -1.09 17.45 13.98
CA GLN A 111 -2.33 17.08 14.64
C GLN A 111 -2.59 15.56 14.67
N GLN A 112 -1.81 14.76 13.95
CA GLN A 112 -2.00 13.32 13.86
C GLN A 112 -1.29 12.59 14.99
N THR A 113 -1.81 11.43 15.38
CA THR A 113 -1.31 10.63 16.50
C THR A 113 -0.43 9.47 16.02
N LEU A 114 0.16 8.73 16.96
CA LEU A 114 0.96 7.53 16.65
C LEU A 114 0.09 6.39 16.12
N GLU A 115 -1.18 6.35 16.53
CA GLU A 115 -2.18 5.42 16.01
C GLU A 115 -2.42 5.69 14.52
N ASP A 116 -2.56 6.96 14.11
CA ASP A 116 -2.67 7.33 12.70
C ASP A 116 -1.43 6.88 11.89
N ASP A 117 -0.24 6.90 12.50
CA ASP A 117 0.99 6.43 11.85
C ASP A 117 1.01 4.93 11.65
N THR A 118 0.48 4.20 12.64
CA THR A 118 0.34 2.74 12.57
C THR A 118 -0.57 2.37 11.39
N GLU A 119 -1.68 3.07 11.21
CA GLU A 119 -2.56 2.91 10.05
C GLU A 119 -1.85 3.24 8.74
N ASN A 120 -1.07 4.33 8.69
CA ASN A 120 -0.29 4.70 7.50
C ASN A 120 0.73 3.62 7.12
N ILE A 121 1.41 3.02 8.10
CA ILE A 121 2.36 1.92 7.88
C ILE A 121 1.64 0.71 7.30
N VAL A 122 0.48 0.34 7.85
CA VAL A 122 -0.35 -0.77 7.33
C VAL A 122 -0.77 -0.49 5.87
N HIS A 123 -1.19 0.73 5.56
CA HIS A 123 -1.52 1.12 4.19
C HIS A 123 -0.35 0.97 3.22
N VAL A 124 0.84 1.46 3.60
CA VAL A 124 2.06 1.36 2.78
C VAL A 124 2.46 -0.10 2.56
N LEU A 125 2.34 -0.94 3.60
CA LEU A 125 2.62 -2.36 3.51
C LEU A 125 1.68 -3.05 2.52
N ILE A 126 0.39 -2.75 2.59
CA ILE A 126 -0.61 -3.31 1.67
C ILE A 126 -0.37 -2.82 0.24
N GLU A 127 -0.05 -1.54 0.05
CA GLU A 127 0.29 -0.97 -1.26
C GLU A 127 1.49 -1.68 -1.88
N ALA A 128 2.54 -1.93 -1.10
CA ALA A 128 3.70 -2.68 -1.54
C ALA A 128 3.34 -4.09 -2.02
N MET A 129 2.43 -4.76 -1.30
CA MET A 129 1.94 -6.09 -1.62
C MET A 129 1.00 -6.14 -2.84
N ILE A 130 0.69 -5.00 -3.49
CA ILE A 130 -0.13 -4.96 -4.70
C ILE A 130 0.65 -5.57 -5.89
N ASP A 131 1.92 -5.21 -6.03
CA ASP A 131 2.75 -5.62 -7.17
C ASP A 131 3.90 -6.56 -6.74
N HIS A 132 4.12 -6.71 -5.44
CA HIS A 132 5.19 -7.54 -4.88
C HIS A 132 4.67 -8.63 -3.94
N PRO A 133 5.47 -9.68 -3.68
CA PRO A 133 5.20 -10.63 -2.61
C PRO A 133 5.04 -9.95 -1.24
N PRO A 134 4.44 -10.63 -0.25
CA PRO A 134 4.41 -10.17 1.13
C PRO A 134 5.80 -9.73 1.61
N ILE A 135 5.87 -8.57 2.25
CA ILE A 135 7.12 -8.08 2.83
C ILE A 135 7.43 -8.94 4.06
N GLU A 136 8.55 -9.65 4.01
CA GLU A 136 9.02 -10.46 5.13
C GLU A 136 9.66 -9.57 6.19
N GLY A 137 9.28 -9.78 7.45
CA GLY A 137 9.92 -9.12 8.58
C GLY A 137 11.36 -9.62 8.78
N SER A 138 12.19 -8.77 9.35
CA SER A 138 13.55 -9.16 9.76
C SER A 138 13.50 -10.25 10.83
N GLU A 139 14.31 -11.30 10.68
CA GLU A 139 14.44 -12.39 11.66
C GLU A 139 14.94 -11.90 13.04
N TYR A 140 15.54 -10.72 13.09
CA TYR A 140 16.09 -10.11 14.29
C TYR A 140 15.09 -9.24 15.07
N ILE A 141 13.88 -9.04 14.53
CA ILE A 141 12.86 -8.19 15.13
C ILE A 141 11.67 -9.04 15.53
N THR A 142 11.33 -9.03 16.81
CA THR A 142 10.09 -9.63 17.29
C THR A 142 8.93 -8.67 17.03
N VAL A 143 8.01 -9.09 16.17
CA VAL A 143 6.78 -8.33 15.87
C VAL A 143 5.66 -8.87 16.77
N PRO A 144 4.82 -7.99 17.37
CA PRO A 144 3.64 -8.44 18.11
C PRO A 144 2.77 -9.37 17.26
N GLN A 145 2.15 -10.36 17.91
CA GLN A 145 1.16 -11.19 17.22
C GLN A 145 -0.07 -10.34 16.90
N LYS A 146 -0.57 -10.50 15.68
CA LYS A 146 -1.84 -9.93 15.26
C LYS A 146 -3.00 -10.72 15.85
N HIS A 147 -4.07 -10.02 16.19
CA HIS A 147 -5.29 -10.57 16.75
C HIS A 147 -6.49 -10.20 15.87
N PRO A 148 -6.70 -10.92 14.74
CA PRO A 148 -7.78 -10.59 13.84
C PRO A 148 -9.16 -10.69 14.49
N ASP A 149 -10.00 -9.68 14.29
CA ASP A 149 -11.37 -9.65 14.77
C ASP A 149 -12.37 -9.46 13.62
N LYS A 150 -13.66 -9.47 13.95
CA LYS A 150 -14.73 -9.28 12.96
C LYS A 150 -15.23 -7.85 12.92
N MET A 151 -14.50 -6.86 13.44
CA MET A 151 -14.88 -5.44 13.51
C MET A 151 -16.31 -5.17 14.03
N GLY A 152 -16.80 -6.02 14.94
CA GLY A 152 -18.17 -5.96 15.48
C GLY A 152 -19.26 -6.59 14.61
N PHE A 153 -18.91 -7.17 13.45
CA PHE A 153 -19.81 -7.98 12.63
C PHE A 153 -19.88 -9.43 13.14
N GLU A 154 -21.00 -10.12 12.87
CA GLU A 154 -21.13 -11.55 13.18
C GLU A 154 -20.20 -12.41 12.33
N GLU A 155 -20.07 -12.07 11.05
CA GLU A 155 -19.21 -12.75 10.10
C GLU A 155 -18.80 -11.81 8.97
N ILE A 156 -17.55 -11.91 8.54
CA ILE A 156 -17.03 -11.22 7.35
C ILE A 156 -16.67 -12.29 6.33
N PHE A 157 -17.22 -12.21 5.12
CA PHE A 157 -17.04 -13.26 4.11
C PHE A 157 -16.00 -12.85 3.06
N LEU A 158 -14.99 -13.70 2.85
CA LEU A 158 -14.08 -13.60 1.72
C LEU A 158 -14.54 -14.54 0.60
N ILE A 159 -15.14 -13.95 -0.43
CA ILE A 159 -15.66 -14.69 -1.59
C ILE A 159 -14.55 -14.83 -2.60
N ASN A 160 -14.12 -16.06 -2.88
CA ASN A 160 -13.09 -16.29 -3.86
C ASN A 160 -13.34 -17.57 -4.68
N LEU A 161 -13.08 -17.48 -5.99
CA LEU A 161 -13.15 -18.62 -6.89
C LEU A 161 -12.09 -19.65 -6.51
N LYS A 162 -12.49 -20.91 -6.28
CA LYS A 162 -11.60 -22.00 -5.87
C LYS A 162 -10.30 -22.12 -6.71
N ARG A 163 -10.38 -21.83 -8.01
CA ARG A 163 -9.24 -21.88 -8.94
C ARG A 163 -8.24 -20.70 -8.81
N ARG A 164 -8.62 -19.59 -8.19
CA ARG A 164 -7.80 -18.37 -8.03
C ARG A 164 -7.17 -18.31 -6.65
N LYS A 165 -6.28 -19.25 -6.35
CA LYS A 165 -5.53 -19.29 -5.08
C LYS A 165 -4.61 -18.09 -4.93
N ASP A 166 -3.99 -17.66 -6.03
CA ASP A 166 -3.15 -16.45 -6.12
C ASP A 166 -3.83 -15.21 -5.51
N ARG A 167 -5.08 -14.94 -5.92
CA ARG A 167 -5.82 -13.77 -5.42
C ARG A 167 -6.29 -13.95 -3.99
N ARG A 168 -6.70 -15.17 -3.63
CA ARG A 168 -7.13 -15.50 -2.27
C ARG A 168 -6.01 -15.27 -1.27
N ASP A 169 -4.84 -15.82 -1.54
CA ASP A 169 -3.72 -15.80 -0.60
C ASP A 169 -3.22 -14.37 -0.41
N ARG A 170 -3.21 -13.56 -1.49
CA ARG A 170 -2.93 -12.12 -1.40
C ARG A 170 -3.96 -11.37 -0.57
N MET A 171 -5.25 -11.61 -0.79
CA MET A 171 -6.31 -10.95 -0.02
C MET A 171 -6.28 -11.37 1.45
N LEU A 172 -6.03 -12.65 1.75
CA LEU A 172 -5.88 -13.13 3.13
C LEU A 172 -4.70 -12.46 3.82
N GLN A 173 -3.57 -12.27 3.13
CA GLN A 173 -2.45 -11.53 3.70
C GLN A 173 -2.84 -10.08 3.98
N THR A 174 -3.49 -9.39 3.04
CA THR A 174 -3.95 -8.01 3.23
C THR A 174 -4.91 -7.87 4.42
N LEU A 175 -5.85 -8.80 4.57
CA LEU A 175 -6.81 -8.81 5.69
C LEU A 175 -6.12 -9.15 7.01
N HIS A 176 -5.14 -10.05 6.99
CA HIS A 176 -4.31 -10.34 8.15
C HIS A 176 -3.53 -9.10 8.60
N GLU A 177 -2.95 -8.33 7.67
CA GLU A 177 -2.24 -7.08 7.99
C GLU A 177 -3.15 -6.02 8.63
N GLN A 178 -4.45 -6.06 8.33
CA GLN A 178 -5.48 -5.18 8.92
C GLN A 178 -6.15 -5.78 10.17
N GLU A 179 -5.73 -6.96 10.61
CA GLU A 179 -6.36 -7.67 11.74
C GLU A 179 -7.86 -7.95 11.50
N ILE A 180 -8.23 -8.31 10.27
CA ILE A 180 -9.62 -8.66 9.91
C ILE A 180 -9.76 -10.17 9.74
N ALA A 181 -10.55 -10.79 10.62
CA ALA A 181 -10.94 -12.18 10.55
C ALA A 181 -12.06 -12.38 9.52
N VAL A 182 -11.89 -13.36 8.63
CA VAL A 182 -12.85 -13.66 7.57
C VAL A 182 -13.14 -15.15 7.43
N LYS A 183 -14.38 -15.47 7.04
CA LYS A 183 -14.81 -16.80 6.57
C LYS A 183 -14.66 -16.90 5.06
N ILE A 184 -13.85 -17.85 4.60
CA ILE A 184 -13.67 -18.10 3.17
C ILE A 184 -14.90 -18.81 2.61
N VAL A 185 -15.48 -18.25 1.54
CA VAL A 185 -16.59 -18.85 0.80
C VAL A 185 -16.12 -19.17 -0.62
N GLU A 186 -16.32 -20.42 -1.04
CA GLU A 186 -16.04 -20.82 -2.42
C GLU A 186 -17.06 -20.17 -3.36
N ALA A 187 -16.57 -19.26 -4.20
CA ALA A 187 -17.41 -18.59 -5.18
C ALA A 187 -17.85 -19.56 -6.29
N VAL A 188 -19.07 -19.36 -6.78
CA VAL A 188 -19.64 -20.09 -7.92
C VAL A 188 -18.88 -19.71 -9.19
N ASP A 189 -18.27 -20.71 -9.84
CA ASP A 189 -17.55 -20.49 -11.07
C ASP A 189 -18.49 -20.37 -12.27
N GLY A 190 -18.67 -19.15 -12.75
CA GLY A 190 -19.44 -18.88 -13.96
C GLY A 190 -19.00 -19.70 -15.19
N LYS A 191 -17.74 -20.12 -15.26
CA LYS A 191 -17.25 -20.96 -16.37
C LYS A 191 -17.80 -22.38 -16.34
N THR A 192 -18.12 -22.90 -15.16
CA THR A 192 -18.66 -24.26 -15.00
C THR A 192 -20.17 -24.30 -15.11
N LEU A 193 -20.85 -23.15 -15.01
CA LEU A 193 -22.30 -23.06 -15.16
C LEU A 193 -22.72 -23.38 -16.58
N ASN A 194 -23.64 -24.34 -16.74
CA ASN A 194 -24.29 -24.63 -18.01
C ASN A 194 -25.79 -24.30 -17.98
N THR A 195 -26.41 -24.21 -19.16
CA THR A 195 -27.82 -23.82 -19.30
C THR A 195 -28.77 -24.79 -18.58
N SER A 196 -28.44 -26.07 -18.53
CA SER A 196 -29.24 -27.08 -17.83
C SER A 196 -29.24 -26.88 -16.31
N GLN A 197 -28.09 -26.51 -15.73
CA GLN A 197 -27.97 -26.18 -14.31
C GLN A 197 -28.73 -24.90 -13.97
N LEU A 198 -28.65 -23.87 -14.81
CA LEU A 198 -29.41 -22.62 -14.60
C LEU A 198 -30.92 -22.89 -14.62
N LYS A 199 -31.40 -23.68 -15.58
CA LYS A 199 -32.80 -24.13 -15.63
C LYS A 199 -33.19 -24.96 -14.41
N ALA A 200 -32.33 -25.88 -13.98
CA ALA A 200 -32.60 -26.69 -12.78
C ALA A 200 -32.69 -25.85 -11.49
N LEU A 201 -31.98 -24.71 -11.45
CA LEU A 201 -32.04 -23.75 -10.37
C LEU A 201 -33.19 -22.73 -10.53
N ASN A 202 -34.02 -22.86 -11.58
CA ASN A 202 -35.05 -21.89 -11.98
C ASN A 202 -34.51 -20.46 -12.12
N ILE A 203 -33.29 -20.33 -12.65
CA ILE A 203 -32.66 -19.05 -12.93
C ILE A 203 -32.87 -18.71 -14.40
N ASP A 204 -33.80 -17.81 -14.65
CA ASP A 204 -34.04 -17.24 -15.98
C ASP A 204 -33.73 -15.74 -15.96
N MET A 205 -33.13 -15.25 -17.04
CA MET A 205 -32.99 -13.81 -17.23
C MET A 205 -34.35 -13.19 -17.51
N LEU A 206 -34.63 -12.05 -16.89
CA LEU A 206 -35.86 -11.31 -17.14
C LEU A 206 -35.99 -10.96 -18.63
N PRO A 207 -37.16 -11.19 -19.25
CA PRO A 207 -37.38 -10.83 -20.64
C PRO A 207 -37.12 -9.34 -20.87
N GLY A 208 -36.22 -9.03 -21.81
CA GLY A 208 -35.85 -7.65 -22.13
C GLY A 208 -34.81 -7.01 -21.20
N TYR A 209 -34.24 -7.76 -20.25
CA TYR A 209 -33.13 -7.25 -19.45
C TYR A 209 -31.94 -6.88 -20.33
N GLN A 210 -31.51 -5.63 -20.24
CA GLN A 210 -30.27 -5.12 -20.79
C GLN A 210 -29.58 -4.30 -19.72
N ASP A 211 -28.28 -4.52 -19.57
CA ASP A 211 -27.45 -3.71 -18.70
C ASP A 211 -27.52 -2.22 -19.14
N PRO A 212 -27.79 -1.26 -18.23
CA PRO A 212 -27.98 0.15 -18.59
C PRO A 212 -26.76 0.82 -19.22
N TYR A 213 -25.55 0.30 -18.96
CA TYR A 213 -24.29 0.90 -19.39
C TYR A 213 -23.72 0.23 -20.63
N SER A 214 -23.95 -1.07 -20.79
CA SER A 214 -23.33 -1.91 -21.82
C SER A 214 -24.34 -2.55 -22.78
N SER A 215 -25.64 -2.37 -22.54
CA SER A 215 -26.75 -2.86 -23.37
C SER A 215 -26.69 -4.35 -23.71
N ARG A 216 -25.97 -5.14 -22.90
CA ARG A 216 -25.79 -6.59 -23.07
C ARG A 216 -26.55 -7.36 -22.00
N VAL A 217 -26.68 -8.66 -22.23
CA VAL A 217 -27.13 -9.62 -21.22
C VAL A 217 -26.01 -9.93 -20.24
N LEU A 218 -26.39 -10.51 -19.09
CA LEU A 218 -25.43 -10.96 -18.08
C LEU A 218 -24.54 -12.06 -18.64
N THR A 219 -23.25 -11.92 -18.39
CA THR A 219 -22.25 -12.96 -18.61
C THR A 219 -22.40 -14.06 -17.57
N ARG A 220 -21.92 -15.26 -17.88
CA ARG A 220 -21.91 -16.36 -16.89
C ARG A 220 -21.07 -16.03 -15.66
N GLY A 221 -20.04 -15.18 -15.81
CA GLY A 221 -19.25 -14.68 -14.69
C GLY A 221 -20.08 -13.84 -13.73
N GLU A 222 -20.92 -12.94 -14.25
CA GLU A 222 -21.85 -12.13 -13.45
C GLU A 222 -22.93 -12.98 -12.80
N ILE A 223 -23.45 -14.00 -13.49
CA ILE A 223 -24.38 -14.97 -12.91
C ILE A 223 -23.70 -15.73 -11.76
N GLY A 224 -22.44 -16.15 -11.92
CA GLY A 224 -21.67 -16.78 -10.85
C GLY A 224 -21.44 -15.85 -9.65
N CYS A 225 -21.17 -14.57 -9.90
CA CYS A 225 -21.07 -13.56 -8.85
C CYS A 225 -22.39 -13.43 -8.08
N PHE A 226 -23.50 -13.27 -8.79
CA PHE A 226 -24.84 -13.22 -8.21
C PHE A 226 -25.14 -14.45 -7.34
N LEU A 227 -24.87 -15.66 -7.85
CA LEU A 227 -25.14 -16.89 -7.10
C LEU A 227 -24.28 -17.01 -5.86
N SER A 228 -23.01 -16.59 -5.92
CA SER A 228 -22.12 -16.57 -4.76
C SER A 228 -22.69 -15.69 -3.65
N HIS A 229 -23.13 -14.47 -3.99
CA HIS A 229 -23.78 -13.58 -3.02
C HIS A 229 -25.13 -14.11 -2.54
N TYR A 230 -25.94 -14.70 -3.43
CA TYR A 230 -27.24 -15.27 -3.09
C TYR A 230 -27.14 -16.38 -2.03
N TYR A 231 -26.15 -17.27 -2.15
CA TYR A 231 -25.96 -18.34 -1.16
C TYR A 231 -25.53 -17.80 0.21
N ILE A 232 -24.70 -16.76 0.23
CA ILE A 232 -24.33 -16.08 1.49
C ILE A 232 -25.54 -15.39 2.09
N TRP A 233 -26.35 -14.71 1.27
CA TRP A 233 -27.61 -14.10 1.73
C TRP A 233 -28.56 -15.12 2.34
N LYS A 234 -28.67 -16.32 1.74
CA LYS A 234 -29.44 -17.41 2.33
C LYS A 234 -28.91 -17.84 3.68
N GLU A 235 -27.59 -17.96 3.82
CA GLU A 235 -26.94 -18.28 5.09
C GLU A 235 -27.26 -17.21 6.15
N VAL A 236 -27.13 -15.94 5.79
CA VAL A 236 -27.42 -14.78 6.64
C VAL A 236 -28.90 -14.73 7.07
N MET A 237 -29.84 -14.99 6.17
CA MET A 237 -31.28 -15.02 6.51
C MET A 237 -31.65 -16.17 7.45
N CYS A 238 -30.81 -17.21 7.53
CA CYS A 238 -30.96 -18.28 8.50
C CYS A 238 -30.25 -17.99 9.83
N MET A 239 -29.51 -16.88 9.95
CA MET A 239 -28.90 -16.45 11.21
C MET A 239 -29.91 -15.71 12.09
N PRO A 240 -29.83 -15.83 13.42
CA PRO A 240 -30.84 -15.29 14.34
C PRO A 240 -30.89 -13.75 14.43
N THR A 241 -29.93 -13.00 13.87
CA THR A 241 -29.76 -11.57 14.12
C THR A 241 -29.28 -10.78 12.88
N CYS A 242 -29.65 -9.49 12.83
CA CYS A 242 -29.67 -8.59 11.66
C CYS A 242 -28.26 -8.22 11.15
N LEU A 243 -28.07 -8.06 9.83
CA LEU A 243 -26.75 -7.92 9.18
C LEU A 243 -26.59 -6.63 8.31
N ASP A 244 -25.39 -6.04 8.34
CA ASP A 244 -24.90 -5.00 7.43
C ASP A 244 -23.72 -5.52 6.57
N PHE A 245 -23.60 -5.07 5.31
CA PHE A 245 -22.70 -5.62 4.28
C PHE A 245 -21.45 -4.75 4.01
N TYR A 246 -20.33 -5.39 3.65
CA TYR A 246 -19.13 -4.73 3.11
C TYR A 246 -18.81 -5.26 1.70
N GLN A 247 -18.86 -4.39 0.69
CA GLN A 247 -18.42 -4.68 -0.68
C GLN A 247 -17.74 -3.42 -1.26
N ASP A 248 -16.55 -3.57 -1.83
CA ASP A 248 -15.81 -2.51 -2.57
C ASP A 248 -15.70 -1.16 -1.82
N GLY A 249 -15.39 -1.19 -0.51
CA GLY A 249 -15.09 0.02 0.29
C GLY A 249 -16.29 0.92 0.60
N LYS A 250 -17.54 0.44 0.46
CA LYS A 250 -18.75 1.17 0.87
C LYS A 250 -19.58 0.37 1.87
N ILE A 251 -19.91 1.00 2.99
CA ILE A 251 -20.87 0.48 3.98
C ILE A 251 -22.28 0.81 3.47
N LEU A 252 -23.10 -0.22 3.26
CA LEU A 252 -24.54 -0.08 3.03
C LEU A 252 -25.27 -0.77 4.17
N SER A 253 -25.92 0.01 5.05
CA SER A 253 -26.82 -0.55 6.05
C SER A 253 -28.20 -0.77 5.42
N ALA A 254 -28.74 -1.98 5.53
CA ALA A 254 -30.11 -2.27 5.10
C ALA A 254 -30.91 -2.81 6.29
N LYS A 255 -31.71 -1.95 6.92
CA LYS A 255 -32.73 -2.39 7.88
C LYS A 255 -33.82 -3.16 7.15
N VAL A 256 -33.84 -4.47 7.30
CA VAL A 256 -35.01 -5.29 6.93
C VAL A 256 -36.00 -5.20 8.09
N GLN A 257 -37.13 -4.52 7.89
CA GLN A 257 -38.27 -4.68 8.80
C GLN A 257 -38.93 -6.03 8.52
N PRO A 258 -39.28 -6.83 9.56
CA PRO A 258 -40.04 -8.05 9.36
C PRO A 258 -41.45 -7.70 8.87
N GLY A 259 -41.88 -8.34 7.78
CA GLY A 259 -43.27 -8.37 7.33
C GLY A 259 -44.05 -9.50 7.99
#